data_AF-A0A0G2AZ41-F1
#
_entry.id   AF-A0A0G2AZ41-F1
#
_cell.length_a   1.000
_cell.length_b   1.000
_cell.length_c   1.000
_cell.angle_alpha   90.00
_cell.angle_beta   90.00
_cell.angle_gamma   90.00
#
_symmetry.space_group_name_H-M   'P 1'
#
loop_
_entity.id
_entity.type
_entity.pdbx_description
1 polymer ?
#
loop_
_entity_poly.entity_id
_entity_poly.type
_entity_poly.pdbx_seq_one_letter_code
_entity_poly.pdbx_strand_id
1 'polypeptide(L)'
;MRKAFSLKNLLVILAGALMLTAFSSASILRAATFDSDLVPAAANTYKIGVSAGDWQSINNLIFFASSNVGVGAPAPNQALEVNGGLRLNTNLPQPTCSALQRGTFWVAQAGGGFPDSVVVCYKNVLDQYLWAVIY
;
A
#
# COMPACT_ATOMS: atom_id res chain seq x y z
N MET A 1 50.11 -27.11 -53.47
CA MET A 1 48.70 -27.51 -53.57
C MET A 1 47.91 -26.81 -52.47
N ARG A 2 47.19 -25.72 -52.78
CA ARG A 2 46.40 -24.97 -51.78
C ARG A 2 45.06 -25.70 -51.60
N LYS A 3 44.83 -26.29 -50.43
CA LYS A 3 43.54 -26.90 -50.07
C LYS A 3 42.48 -25.78 -50.07
N ALA A 4 41.58 -25.81 -51.04
CA ALA A 4 40.44 -24.91 -51.10
C ALA A 4 39.54 -25.18 -49.88
N PHE A 5 39.43 -24.18 -48.99
CA PHE A 5 38.51 -24.23 -47.87
C PHE A 5 37.08 -24.12 -48.42
N SER A 6 36.27 -25.16 -48.23
CA SER A 6 34.92 -25.24 -48.79
C SER A 6 34.04 -24.11 -48.27
N LEU A 7 33.28 -23.45 -49.16
CA LEU A 7 32.33 -22.38 -48.84
C LEU A 7 31.32 -22.80 -47.74
N LYS A 8 31.06 -24.11 -47.59
CA LYS A 8 30.20 -24.67 -46.53
C LYS A 8 30.80 -24.49 -45.13
N ASN A 9 32.13 -24.55 -44.99
CA ASN A 9 32.81 -24.33 -43.71
C ASN A 9 32.88 -22.84 -43.35
N LEU A 10 32.92 -21.96 -44.36
CA LEU A 10 32.87 -20.52 -44.18
C LEU A 10 31.49 -20.06 -43.67
N LEU A 11 30.41 -20.69 -44.15
CA LEU A 11 29.04 -20.41 -43.71
C LEU A 11 28.80 -20.75 -42.22
N VAL A 12 29.41 -21.84 -41.73
CA VAL A 12 29.32 -22.28 -40.31
C VAL A 12 30.11 -21.35 -39.40
N ILE A 13 31.28 -20.87 -39.84
CA ILE A 13 32.11 -19.91 -39.09
C ILE A 13 31.42 -18.53 -39.03
N LEU A 14 30.78 -18.09 -40.12
CA LEU A 14 29.99 -16.83 -40.11
C LEU A 14 28.73 -16.95 -39.24
N ALA A 15 28.03 -18.09 -39.25
CA ALA A 15 26.86 -18.30 -38.38
C ALA A 15 27.23 -18.32 -36.89
N GLY A 16 28.39 -18.91 -36.54
CA GLY A 16 28.92 -18.90 -35.17
C GLY A 16 29.43 -17.53 -34.70
N ALA A 17 30.02 -16.74 -35.60
CA ALA A 17 30.46 -15.38 -35.29
C ALA A 17 29.28 -14.38 -35.18
N LEU A 18 28.22 -14.58 -35.97
CA LEU A 18 26.98 -13.78 -35.89
C LEU A 18 26.21 -14.02 -34.58
N MET A 19 26.36 -15.21 -33.98
CA MET A 19 25.85 -15.53 -32.63
C MET A 19 26.68 -14.89 -31.50
N LEU A 20 27.95 -14.55 -31.71
CA LEU A 20 28.83 -14.01 -30.67
C LEU A 20 28.75 -12.47 -30.54
N THR A 21 28.20 -11.78 -31.54
CA THR A 21 27.99 -10.32 -31.50
C THR A 21 26.60 -9.90 -30.99
N ALA A 22 25.74 -10.85 -30.62
CA ALA A 22 24.40 -10.60 -30.09
C ALA A 22 24.35 -10.46 -28.55
N PHE A 23 25.50 -10.38 -27.88
CA PHE A 23 25.58 -9.97 -26.47
C PHE A 23 25.65 -8.44 -26.36
N SER A 24 24.80 -7.72 -27.09
CA SER A 24 24.57 -6.31 -26.82
C SER A 24 23.64 -6.20 -25.63
N SER A 25 24.20 -5.72 -24.52
CA SER A 25 23.51 -5.14 -23.36
C SER A 25 22.63 -6.09 -22.56
N ALA A 26 23.06 -6.31 -21.31
CA ALA A 26 22.23 -6.37 -20.12
C ALA A 26 20.86 -7.06 -20.24
N SER A 27 20.78 -8.25 -19.65
CA SER A 27 19.59 -8.75 -18.95
C SER A 27 18.25 -8.50 -19.64
N ILE A 28 17.92 -9.29 -20.66
CA ILE A 28 16.51 -9.40 -21.08
C ILE A 28 15.78 -10.38 -20.16
N LEU A 29 15.65 -10.04 -18.88
CA LEU A 29 14.46 -10.44 -18.13
C LEU A 29 13.28 -9.78 -18.85
N ARG A 30 12.81 -10.40 -19.93
CA ARG A 30 11.66 -9.92 -20.69
C ARG A 30 10.45 -10.16 -19.83
N ALA A 31 10.07 -9.11 -19.09
CA ALA A 31 8.92 -9.03 -18.21
C ALA A 31 8.82 -10.25 -17.29
N ALA A 32 9.17 -10.08 -16.01
CA ALA A 32 8.34 -10.75 -15.02
C ALA A 32 6.92 -10.23 -15.30
N THR A 33 6.10 -11.02 -15.98
CA THR A 33 4.67 -10.79 -15.98
C THR A 33 4.30 -10.92 -14.52
N PHE A 34 3.97 -9.79 -13.86
CA PHE A 34 3.21 -9.85 -12.62
C PHE A 34 1.80 -10.32 -13.02
N ASP A 35 1.72 -11.59 -13.39
CA ASP A 35 0.50 -12.31 -13.68
C ASP A 35 0.07 -12.98 -12.37
N SER A 36 -1.16 -12.70 -11.97
CA SER A 36 -1.75 -12.77 -10.63
C SER A 36 -1.25 -11.69 -9.66
N ASP A 37 -2.22 -10.93 -9.15
CA ASP A 37 -2.19 -9.90 -8.11
C ASP A 37 -0.86 -9.73 -7.36
N LEU A 38 -0.40 -8.48 -7.23
CA LEU A 38 0.75 -8.13 -6.40
C LEU A 38 0.42 -8.42 -4.92
N VAL A 39 0.59 -9.67 -4.47
CA VAL A 39 0.27 -10.10 -3.11
C VAL A 39 1.40 -9.66 -2.16
N PRO A 40 1.11 -8.99 -1.04
CA PRO A 40 2.14 -8.68 -0.05
C PRO A 40 2.76 -9.97 0.51
N ALA A 41 4.07 -9.98 0.72
CA ALA A 41 4.76 -11.10 1.37
C ALA A 41 4.14 -11.37 2.75
N ALA A 42 4.01 -12.63 3.16
CA ALA A 42 3.39 -13.03 4.43
C ALA A 42 4.01 -12.38 5.68
N ALA A 43 5.25 -11.88 5.58
CA ALA A 43 5.96 -11.17 6.64
C ALA A 43 6.02 -9.64 6.43
N ASN A 44 5.21 -9.06 5.54
CA ASN A 44 5.20 -7.63 5.20
C ASN A 44 6.57 -7.07 4.76
N THR A 45 7.45 -7.92 4.25
CA THR A 45 8.84 -7.56 3.90
C THR A 45 8.98 -6.88 2.53
N TYR A 46 7.96 -6.99 1.67
CA TYR A 46 7.98 -6.39 0.35
C TYR A 46 7.14 -5.11 0.33
N LYS A 47 7.82 -3.96 0.29
CA LYS A 47 7.17 -2.67 0.06
C LYS A 47 6.79 -2.58 -1.42
N ILE A 48 5.55 -2.16 -1.69
CA ILE A 48 5.12 -1.86 -3.06
C ILE A 48 5.53 -0.41 -3.34
N GLY A 49 6.70 -0.25 -3.96
CA GLY A 49 7.33 1.05 -4.18
C GLY A 49 8.75 1.12 -3.62
N VAL A 50 9.52 2.10 -4.07
CA VAL A 50 10.86 2.44 -3.58
C VAL A 50 10.87 3.93 -3.23
N SER A 51 11.83 4.39 -2.42
CA SER A 51 11.95 5.82 -2.05
C SER A 51 11.95 6.80 -3.24
N ALA A 52 12.24 6.33 -4.46
CA ALA A 52 12.22 7.12 -5.70
C ALA A 52 10.97 6.85 -6.58
N GLY A 53 10.02 6.05 -6.12
CA GLY A 53 8.87 5.56 -6.87
C GLY A 53 7.87 4.88 -5.93
N ASP A 54 7.10 5.69 -5.22
CA ASP A 54 5.98 5.23 -4.40
C ASP A 54 4.67 5.31 -5.21
N TRP A 55 3.70 4.47 -4.86
CA TRP A 55 2.37 4.56 -5.43
C TRP A 55 1.69 5.83 -4.92
N GLN A 56 1.32 6.72 -5.83
CA GLN A 56 0.62 7.97 -5.46
C GLN A 56 -0.85 7.75 -5.14
N SER A 57 -1.49 6.73 -5.73
CA SER A 57 -2.87 6.37 -5.40
C SER A 57 -3.22 4.92 -5.70
N ILE A 58 -4.31 4.43 -5.09
CA ILE A 58 -5.05 3.23 -5.48
C ILE A 58 -6.36 3.68 -6.11
N ASN A 59 -6.55 3.36 -7.40
CA ASN A 59 -7.76 3.67 -8.17
C ASN A 59 -8.24 5.14 -8.07
N ASN A 60 -7.30 6.08 -7.87
CA ASN A 60 -7.60 7.51 -7.70
C ASN A 60 -8.61 7.81 -6.57
N LEU A 61 -8.65 6.93 -5.55
CA LEU A 61 -9.54 7.02 -4.40
C LEU A 61 -8.76 7.16 -3.09
N ILE A 62 -7.78 6.27 -2.88
CA ILE A 62 -6.85 6.35 -1.76
C ILE A 62 -5.58 6.99 -2.29
N PHE A 63 -5.15 8.10 -1.72
CA PHE A 63 -3.97 8.86 -2.10
C PHE A 63 -2.89 8.75 -1.04
N PHE A 64 -1.65 8.62 -1.47
CA PHE A 64 -0.48 8.63 -0.58
C PHE A 64 0.35 9.87 -0.91
N ALA A 65 0.55 10.73 0.09
CA ALA A 65 1.32 11.95 -0.04
C ALA A 65 2.35 12.01 1.10
N SER A 66 3.60 11.65 0.78
CA SER A 66 4.64 11.46 1.80
C SER A 66 4.21 10.46 2.88
N SER A 67 4.00 10.90 4.12
CA SER A 67 3.53 10.08 5.25
C SER A 67 2.01 10.12 5.45
N ASN A 68 1.26 10.79 4.58
CA ASN A 68 -0.18 11.02 4.75
C ASN A 68 -1.00 10.12 3.83
N VAL A 69 -2.19 9.76 4.29
CA VAL A 69 -3.21 9.03 3.54
C VAL A 69 -4.43 9.91 3.36
N GLY A 70 -4.84 10.12 2.11
CA GLY A 70 -6.08 10.79 1.74
C GLY A 70 -7.11 9.82 1.19
N VAL A 71 -8.38 9.95 1.60
CA VAL A 71 -9.51 9.23 0.98
C VAL A 71 -10.38 10.25 0.27
N GLY A 72 -10.36 10.25 -1.07
CA GLY A 72 -10.96 11.30 -1.90
C GLY A 72 -10.26 12.67 -1.77
N ALA A 73 -9.13 12.73 -1.06
CA ALA A 73 -8.33 13.92 -0.80
C ALA A 73 -6.94 13.73 -1.44
N PRO A 74 -6.66 14.31 -2.62
CA PRO A 74 -5.39 14.09 -3.33
C PRO A 74 -4.18 14.78 -2.69
N ALA A 75 -4.41 15.80 -1.87
CA ALA A 75 -3.39 16.55 -1.13
C ALA A 75 -3.79 16.68 0.35
N PRO A 76 -3.69 15.59 1.14
CA PRO A 76 -4.10 15.59 2.54
C PRO A 76 -3.17 16.46 3.40
N ASN A 77 -3.75 17.34 4.21
CA ASN A 77 -3.07 18.27 5.12
C ASN A 77 -2.78 17.65 6.50
N GLN A 78 -3.30 16.45 6.76
CA GLN A 78 -3.09 15.67 7.97
C GLN A 78 -2.72 14.23 7.61
N ALA A 79 -2.20 13.49 8.59
CA ALA A 79 -1.78 12.09 8.39
C ALA A 79 -2.91 11.20 7.83
N LEU A 80 -4.15 11.47 8.23
CA LEU A 80 -5.35 10.90 7.62
C LEU A 80 -6.34 12.02 7.32
N GLU A 81 -6.75 12.16 6.06
CA GLU A 81 -7.79 13.11 5.65
C GLU A 81 -8.81 12.41 4.76
N VAL A 82 -10.10 12.58 5.08
CA VAL A 82 -11.20 12.03 4.31
C VAL A 82 -12.01 13.19 3.76
N ASN A 83 -12.06 13.32 2.44
CA ASN A 83 -12.95 14.28 1.77
C ASN A 83 -14.36 13.67 1.68
N GLY A 84 -15.03 13.59 2.83
CA GLY A 84 -16.32 12.92 2.98
C GLY A 84 -16.62 12.57 4.44
N GLY A 85 -17.59 11.69 4.66
CA GLY A 85 -17.98 11.22 6.00
C GLY A 85 -17.20 10.00 6.46
N LEU A 86 -16.96 9.91 7.78
CA LEU A 86 -16.47 8.70 8.44
C LEU A 86 -17.65 7.96 9.08
N ARG A 87 -17.93 6.74 8.62
CA ARG A 87 -18.94 5.88 9.25
C ARG A 87 -18.30 5.04 10.36
N LEU A 88 -18.68 5.30 11.60
CA LEU A 88 -18.34 4.49 12.77
C LEU A 88 -19.54 3.60 13.13
N ASN A 89 -19.58 2.38 12.57
CA ASN A 89 -20.65 1.42 12.84
C ASN A 89 -20.06 0.16 13.48
N THR A 90 -20.23 0.04 14.79
CA THR A 90 -19.63 -1.03 15.59
C THR A 90 -20.71 -1.98 16.10
N ASN A 91 -20.53 -3.28 15.85
CA ASN A 91 -21.32 -4.34 16.47
C ASN A 91 -20.67 -4.88 17.75
N LEU A 92 -19.51 -4.33 18.12
CA LEU A 92 -18.79 -4.69 19.34
C LEU A 92 -19.28 -3.83 20.50
N PRO A 93 -19.30 -4.37 21.74
CA PRO A 93 -19.53 -3.56 22.93
C PRO A 93 -18.48 -2.46 23.05
N GLN A 94 -18.89 -1.28 23.50
CA GLN A 94 -17.97 -0.20 23.80
C GLN A 94 -16.94 -0.66 24.84
N PRO A 95 -15.63 -0.55 24.58
CA PRO A 95 -14.62 -1.00 25.52
C PRO A 95 -14.57 -0.09 26.76
N THR A 96 -14.02 -0.61 27.86
CA THR A 96 -13.66 0.23 29.03
C THR A 96 -12.64 1.28 28.60
N CYS A 97 -12.89 2.56 28.90
CA CYS A 97 -11.90 3.60 28.66
C CYS A 97 -10.72 3.40 29.61
N SER A 98 -9.53 3.23 29.06
CA SER A 98 -8.28 3.08 29.80
C SER A 98 -7.14 3.79 29.05
N ALA A 99 -5.91 3.68 29.57
CA ALA A 99 -4.72 4.18 28.88
C ALA A 99 -4.57 3.66 27.44
N LEU A 100 -5.02 2.42 27.16
CA LEU A 100 -4.91 1.79 25.84
C LEU A 100 -5.91 2.33 24.81
N GLN A 101 -7.07 2.82 25.26
CA GLN A 101 -8.15 3.33 24.38
C GLN A 101 -8.21 4.86 24.38
N ARG A 102 -7.26 5.55 25.03
CA ARG A 102 -7.25 7.02 25.10
C ARG A 102 -7.18 7.62 23.69
N GLY A 103 -8.04 8.60 23.41
CA GLY A 103 -8.15 9.28 22.12
C GLY A 103 -9.02 8.56 21.10
N THR A 104 -9.57 7.39 21.41
CA THR A 104 -10.51 6.69 20.54
C THR A 104 -11.85 7.41 20.50
N PHE A 105 -12.31 7.74 19.29
CA PHE A 105 -13.69 8.12 19.01
C PHE A 105 -14.55 6.87 18.85
N TRP A 106 -15.76 6.90 19.38
CA TRP A 106 -16.68 5.76 19.35
C TRP A 106 -18.12 6.24 19.17
N VAL A 107 -18.93 5.45 18.47
CA VAL A 107 -20.39 5.64 18.42
C VAL A 107 -21.02 4.59 19.32
N ALA A 108 -21.60 5.04 20.43
CA ALA A 108 -22.38 4.19 21.31
C ALA A 108 -23.82 4.14 20.77
N GLN A 109 -24.15 3.00 20.16
CA GLN A 109 -25.50 2.74 19.64
C GLN A 109 -26.44 2.44 20.81
N ALA A 110 -27.53 3.17 20.87
CA ALA A 110 -28.51 3.02 21.92
C ALA A 110 -29.62 2.05 21.50
N GLY A 111 -30.29 1.46 22.49
CA GLY A 111 -31.49 0.65 22.25
C GLY A 111 -32.67 1.50 21.79
N GLY A 112 -33.76 0.83 21.41
CA GLY A 112 -34.98 1.51 20.98
C GLY A 112 -35.48 2.51 22.01
N GLY A 113 -35.76 3.75 21.57
CA GLY A 113 -36.24 4.84 22.41
C GLY A 113 -35.16 5.73 23.03
N PHE A 114 -33.88 5.47 22.77
CA PHE A 114 -32.75 6.27 23.26
C PHE A 114 -31.92 6.81 22.08
N PRO A 115 -31.32 8.01 22.21
CA PRO A 115 -30.44 8.53 21.17
C PRO A 115 -29.06 7.85 21.22
N ASP A 116 -28.47 7.64 20.04
CA ASP A 116 -27.06 7.29 19.92
C ASP A 116 -26.17 8.44 20.43
N SER A 117 -24.95 8.12 20.83
CA SER A 117 -23.97 9.14 21.24
C SER A 117 -22.61 8.92 20.59
N VAL A 118 -21.96 10.04 20.24
CA VAL A 118 -20.54 10.04 19.88
C VAL A 118 -19.75 10.33 21.15
N VAL A 119 -18.77 9.50 21.45
CA VAL A 119 -17.95 9.61 22.65
C VAL A 119 -16.46 9.55 22.32
N VAL A 120 -15.63 10.16 23.17
CA VAL A 120 -14.16 10.05 23.12
C VAL A 120 -13.61 9.61 24.48
N CYS A 121 -12.70 8.65 24.47
CA CYS A 121 -12.02 8.22 25.69
C CYS A 121 -10.92 9.21 26.03
N TYR A 122 -10.99 9.81 27.21
CA TYR A 122 -10.04 10.81 27.67
C TYR A 122 -9.59 10.52 29.11
N LYS A 123 -8.54 11.21 29.54
CA LYS A 123 -8.00 11.17 30.90
C LYS A 123 -8.30 12.51 31.57
N ASN A 124 -8.97 12.49 32.73
CA ASN A 124 -9.31 13.70 33.47
C ASN A 124 -8.14 14.17 34.37
N VAL A 125 -8.35 15.27 35.11
CA VAL A 125 -7.34 15.85 36.02
C VAL A 125 -7.05 14.99 37.26
N LEU A 126 -7.88 14.00 37.56
CA LEU A 126 -7.70 13.04 38.65
C LEU A 126 -7.04 11.73 38.17
N ASP A 127 -6.44 11.76 36.98
CA ASP A 127 -5.84 10.62 36.31
C ASP A 127 -6.80 9.45 35.99
N GLN A 128 -8.11 9.69 36.00
CA GLN A 128 -9.11 8.69 35.67
C GLN A 128 -9.43 8.71 34.17
N TYR A 129 -9.66 7.52 33.61
CA TYR A 129 -10.04 7.34 32.22
C TYR A 129 -11.55 7.22 32.11
N LEU A 130 -12.18 8.10 31.32
CA LEU A 130 -13.62 8.20 31.19
C LEU A 130 -14.01 8.45 29.73
N TRP A 131 -15.22 8.03 29.38
CA TRP A 131 -15.84 8.40 28.11
C TRP A 131 -16.52 9.76 28.25
N ALA A 132 -16.16 10.71 27.39
CA ALA A 132 -16.86 11.99 27.26
C ALA A 132 -17.78 11.96 26.05
N VAL A 133 -19.04 12.35 26.23
CA VAL A 133 -19.97 12.59 25.12
C VAL A 133 -19.56 13.88 24.41
N ILE A 134 -19.47 13.80 23.08
CA ILE A 134 -19.26 14.95 22.21
C ILE A 134 -20.63 15.36 21.68
N TYR A 135 -21.05 16.58 22.02
CA TYR A 135 -22.29 17.21 21.59
C TYR A 135 -21.99 18.53 20.86
#